data_AF-A0A1I7THZ7-F1
#
_entry.id   AF-A0A1I7THZ7-F1
#
_cell.length_a   1.000
_cell.length_b   1.000
_cell.length_c   1.000
_cell.angle_alpha   90.00
_cell.angle_beta   90.00
_cell.angle_gamma   90.00
#
_symmetry.space_group_name_H-M   'P 1'
#
loop_
_entity.id
_entity.type
_entity.pdbx_description
1 polymer ?
#
loop_
_entity_poly.entity_id
_entity_poly.type
_entity_poly.pdbx_seq_one_letter_code
_entity_poly.pdbx_strand_id
1 'polypeptide(L)'
;MDMNLFLKHWISSDLKFRSVSIVLREEVRYDDLLNGIPFEELTDPVQRFCYTDFHPTTVSGGYDIKRNDGVTATIVTERPHTRNEYFLMYVWDQC
;
A
#
# COMPACT_ATOMS: atom_id res chain seq x y z
N MET A 1 -1.27 14.56 6.39
CA MET A 1 -0.18 14.01 5.55
C MET A 1 -0.82 13.60 4.24
N ASP A 2 -0.26 14.02 3.12
CA ASP A 2 -0.82 13.70 1.81
C ASP A 2 -0.25 12.36 1.33
N MET A 3 -1.06 11.31 1.43
CA MET A 3 -0.66 9.96 1.04
C MET A 3 -0.49 9.81 -0.48
N ASN A 4 -1.24 10.57 -1.29
CA ASN A 4 -1.07 10.56 -2.74
C ASN A 4 0.30 11.11 -3.13
N LEU A 5 0.73 12.20 -2.50
CA LEU A 5 2.06 12.77 -2.71
C LEU A 5 3.17 11.79 -2.29
N PHE A 6 2.99 11.09 -1.17
CA PHE A 6 3.91 10.04 -0.74
C PHE A 6 4.04 8.92 -1.79
N LEU A 7 2.92 8.43 -2.32
CA LEU A 7 2.93 7.38 -3.35
C LEU A 7 3.60 7.85 -4.66
N LYS A 8 3.28 9.07 -5.12
CA LYS A 8 3.94 9.67 -6.30
C LYS A 8 5.45 9.80 -6.09
N HIS A 9 5.86 10.23 -4.91
CA HIS A 9 7.28 10.30 -4.57
C HIS A 9 7.92 8.90 -4.60
N TRP A 10 7.30 7.89 -4.00
CA TRP A 10 7.79 6.52 -4.05
C TRP A 10 7.92 5.99 -5.49
N ILE A 11 6.92 6.22 -6.35
CA ILE A 11 6.95 5.83 -7.78
C ILE A 11 8.15 6.42 -8.53
N SER A 12 8.54 7.65 -8.19
CA SER A 12 9.62 8.38 -8.88
C SER A 12 11.01 8.26 -8.24
N SER A 13 11.10 7.67 -7.04
CA SER A 13 12.34 7.60 -6.25
C SER A 13 12.93 6.18 -6.23
N ASP A 14 14.09 6.03 -5.62
CA ASP A 14 14.76 4.76 -5.36
C ASP A 14 14.57 4.26 -3.91
N LEU A 15 13.62 4.83 -3.17
CA LEU A 15 13.37 4.49 -1.77
C LEU A 15 13.09 2.99 -1.60
N LYS A 16 13.86 2.33 -0.73
CA LYS A 16 13.73 0.90 -0.46
C LYS A 16 13.23 0.69 0.95
N PHE A 17 12.08 0.03 1.06
CA PHE A 17 11.52 -0.46 2.29
C PHE A 17 10.62 -1.66 1.98
N ARG A 18 10.47 -2.55 2.95
CA ARG A 18 9.64 -3.77 2.85
C ARG A 18 8.17 -3.46 3.01
N SER A 19 7.83 -2.61 3.98
CA SER A 19 6.46 -2.20 4.23
C SER A 19 6.36 -0.83 4.89
N VAL A 20 5.21 -0.18 4.76
CA VAL A 20 4.84 1.05 5.46
C VAL A 20 3.50 0.83 6.14
N SER A 21 3.40 1.21 7.41
CA SER A 21 2.16 1.17 8.20
C SER A 21 1.96 2.53 8.86
N ILE A 22 0.85 3.20 8.55
CA ILE A 22 0.54 4.54 9.05
C ILE A 22 -0.88 4.56 9.61
N VAL A 23 -1.02 5.07 10.84
CA VAL A 23 -2.33 5.30 11.46
C VAL A 23 -2.82 6.69 11.07
N LEU A 24 -3.94 6.72 10.35
CA LEU A 24 -4.63 7.92 9.90
C LEU A 24 -5.86 8.17 10.78
N ARG A 25 -6.13 9.44 11.07
CA ARG A 25 -7.30 9.86 11.87
C ARG A 25 -8.59 9.96 11.05
N GLU A 26 -8.46 9.94 9.74
CA GLU A 26 -9.53 10.20 8.77
C GLU A 26 -9.61 9.06 7.76
N GLU A 27 -10.69 9.05 6.98
CA GLU A 27 -10.91 8.05 5.94
C GLU A 27 -9.97 8.21 4.76
N VAL A 28 -9.40 7.09 4.31
CA VAL A 28 -8.70 7.02 3.04
C VAL A 28 -9.74 6.82 1.95
N ARG A 29 -9.97 7.88 1.18
CA ARG A 29 -10.72 7.78 -0.07
C ARG A 29 -9.77 7.36 -1.17
N TYR A 30 -9.99 6.17 -1.75
CA TYR A 30 -9.12 5.64 -2.80
C TYR A 30 -9.03 6.54 -4.04
N ASP A 31 -10.12 7.23 -4.40
CA ASP A 31 -10.13 8.21 -5.50
C ASP A 31 -9.12 9.35 -5.30
N ASP A 32 -8.98 9.81 -4.05
CA ASP A 32 -8.04 10.87 -3.67
C ASP A 32 -6.62 10.29 -3.52
N LEU A 33 -6.50 9.12 -2.89
CA LEU A 33 -5.23 8.42 -2.64
C LEU A 33 -4.51 8.05 -3.94
N LEU A 34 -5.24 7.49 -4.91
CA LEU A 34 -4.71 6.96 -6.17
C LEU A 34 -4.85 7.95 -7.33
N ASN A 35 -5.22 9.20 -7.05
CA ASN A 35 -5.41 10.21 -8.08
C ASN A 35 -4.15 10.40 -8.95
N GLY A 36 -4.29 10.13 -10.25
CA GLY A 36 -3.20 10.24 -11.23
C GLY A 36 -2.12 9.15 -11.09
N ILE A 37 -2.40 8.06 -10.38
CA ILE A 37 -1.53 6.89 -10.25
C ILE A 37 -2.20 5.73 -11.00
N PRO A 38 -1.54 5.10 -11.98
CA PRO A 38 -2.02 3.85 -12.54
C PRO A 38 -2.03 2.74 -11.48
N PHE A 39 -3.13 2.02 -11.37
CA PHE A 39 -3.28 0.93 -10.41
C PHE A 39 -4.07 -0.25 -11.01
N GLU A 40 -3.88 -1.42 -10.41
CA GLU A 40 -4.66 -2.63 -10.69
C GLU A 40 -5.30 -3.10 -9.38
N GLU A 41 -6.61 -3.34 -9.37
CA GLU A 41 -7.30 -3.87 -8.20
C GLU A 41 -6.98 -5.36 -8.04
N LEU A 42 -6.57 -5.78 -6.84
CA LEU A 42 -6.45 -7.19 -6.49
C LEU A 42 -7.85 -7.74 -6.22
N THR A 43 -8.34 -8.59 -7.13
CA THR A 43 -9.55 -9.36 -6.88
C THR A 43 -9.26 -10.52 -5.93
N ASP A 44 -10.10 -10.66 -4.90
CA ASP A 44 -10.10 -11.85 -4.04
C ASP A 44 -10.41 -13.09 -4.91
N PRO A 45 -9.69 -14.23 -4.79
CA PRO A 45 -9.06 -14.74 -3.57
C PRO A 45 -7.53 -14.73 -3.56
N VAL A 46 -6.86 -13.85 -4.32
CA VAL A 46 -5.39 -13.89 -4.42
C VAL A 46 -4.76 -13.47 -3.09
N GLN A 47 -4.31 -14.45 -2.31
CA GLN A 47 -3.50 -14.25 -1.10
C GLN A 47 -2.03 -14.24 -1.45
N ARG A 48 -1.33 -13.15 -1.11
CA ARG A 48 0.12 -13.03 -1.25
C ARG A 48 0.77 -13.00 0.13
N PHE A 49 1.89 -13.70 0.27
CA PHE A 49 2.65 -13.72 1.51
C PHE A 49 3.78 -12.70 1.45
N CYS A 50 3.84 -11.82 2.45
CA CYS A 50 4.97 -10.93 2.66
C CYS A 50 5.53 -11.17 4.06
N TYR A 51 6.84 -11.42 4.16
CA TYR A 51 7.51 -11.31 5.44
C TYR A 51 7.66 -9.82 5.73
N THR A 52 7.06 -9.29 6.78
CA THR A 52 7.34 -7.92 7.25
C THR A 52 8.41 -7.97 8.34
N ASP A 53 8.93 -6.82 8.76
CA ASP A 53 9.91 -6.75 9.86
C ASP A 53 9.36 -7.25 11.20
N PHE A 54 8.03 -7.36 11.33
CA PHE A 54 7.37 -7.76 12.58
C PHE A 54 6.90 -9.22 12.54
N HIS A 55 6.24 -9.64 11.45
CA HIS A 55 5.68 -10.98 11.32
C HIS A 55 5.34 -11.30 9.85
N PRO A 56 5.18 -12.59 9.49
CA PRO A 56 4.59 -12.97 8.22
C PRO A 56 3.17 -12.44 8.10
N THR A 57 2.87 -11.76 7.01
CA THR A 57 1.57 -11.14 6.74
C THR A 57 0.99 -11.71 5.46
N THR A 58 -0.27 -12.11 5.53
CA THR A 58 -1.07 -12.45 4.35
C THR A 58 -1.78 -11.19 3.86
N VAL A 59 -1.50 -10.80 2.63
CA VAL A 59 -2.13 -9.67 1.96
C VAL A 59 -3.23 -10.22 1.04
N SER A 60 -4.47 -9.80 1.28
CA SER A 60 -5.64 -10.13 0.45
C SER A 60 -6.33 -8.85 0.00
N GLY A 61 -6.68 -8.77 -1.28
CA GLY A 61 -7.28 -7.57 -1.88
C GLY A 61 -6.31 -6.38 -1.97
N GLY A 62 -6.87 -5.18 -2.08
CA GLY A 62 -6.10 -3.93 -2.20
C GLY A 62 -5.81 -3.54 -3.65
N TYR A 63 -4.85 -2.64 -3.82
CA TYR A 63 -4.51 -2.06 -5.12
C TYR A 63 -3.01 -2.15 -5.37
N ASP A 64 -2.63 -2.79 -6.48
CA ASP A 64 -1.27 -2.81 -6.97
C ASP A 64 -0.95 -1.49 -7.68
N ILE A 65 0.18 -0.89 -7.30
CA ILE A 65 0.81 0.21 -8.03
C ILE A 65 2.21 -0.20 -8.46
N LYS A 66 2.71 0.41 -9.54
CA LYS A 66 4.03 0.09 -10.09
C LYS A 66 4.96 1.31 -10.00
N ARG A 67 6.15 1.08 -9.46
CA ARG A 67 7.25 2.04 -9.51
C ARG A 67 7.87 2.08 -10.90
N ASN A 68 8.55 3.17 -11.25
CA ASN A 68 9.15 3.35 -12.57
C ASN A 68 10.19 2.29 -12.95
N ASP A 69 10.83 1.63 -11.98
CA ASP A 69 11.76 0.53 -12.18
C ASP A 69 11.08 -0.85 -12.32
N GLY A 70 9.74 -0.88 -12.28
CA GLY A 70 8.94 -2.08 -12.43
C GLY A 70 8.60 -2.79 -11.12
N VAL A 71 9.08 -2.32 -9.97
CA VAL A 71 8.73 -2.88 -8.66
C VAL A 71 7.25 -2.63 -8.37
N THR A 72 6.54 -3.68 -7.96
CA THR A 72 5.14 -3.60 -7.57
C THR A 72 5.03 -3.41 -6.06
N ALA A 73 4.07 -2.59 -5.63
CA ALA A 73 3.61 -2.53 -4.25
C ALA A 73 2.10 -2.66 -4.18
N THR A 74 1.59 -3.33 -3.14
CA THR A 74 0.16 -3.40 -2.85
C THR A 74 -0.20 -2.47 -1.72
N ILE A 75 -1.24 -1.67 -1.93
CA ILE A 75 -1.82 -0.79 -0.93
C ILE A 75 -3.09 -1.44 -0.39
N VAL A 76 -3.20 -1.51 0.94
CA VAL A 76 -4.38 -1.98 1.66
C VAL A 76 -4.75 -0.92 2.69
N THR A 77 -6.04 -0.65 2.86
CA THR A 77 -6.52 0.11 4.00
C THR A 77 -7.44 -0.72 4.87
N GLU A 78 -7.25 -0.59 6.18
CA GLU A 78 -8.01 -1.35 7.16
C GLU A 78 -8.57 -0.41 8.22
N ARG A 79 -9.84 -0.63 8.58
CA ARG A 79 -10.49 0.06 9.70
C ARG A 79 -10.90 -0.98 10.76
N PRO A 80 -9.95 -1.48 11.57
CA PRO A 80 -10.32 -2.24 12.76
C PRO A 80 -11.11 -1.28 13.66
N HIS A 81 -12.12 -1.80 14.39
CA HIS A 81 -13.23 -1.16 15.13
C HIS A 81 -12.98 0.16 15.94
N THR A 82 -11.78 0.70 15.92
CA THR A 82 -11.38 2.08 16.23
C THR A 82 -11.89 3.10 15.20
N ARG A 83 -11.82 4.40 15.55
CA ARG A 83 -12.08 5.52 14.61
C ARG A 83 -10.92 5.79 13.63
N ASN A 84 -9.81 5.08 13.74
CA ASN A 84 -8.62 5.31 12.93
C ASN A 84 -8.59 4.35 11.75
N GLU A 85 -7.95 4.77 10.66
CA GLU A 85 -7.69 3.95 9.49
C GLU A 85 -6.20 3.63 9.39
N TYR A 86 -5.89 2.39 9.05
CA TYR A 86 -4.54 1.94 8.77
C TYR A 86 -4.32 2.03 7.28
N PHE A 87 -3.33 2.81 6.87
CA PHE A 87 -2.74 2.71 5.55
C PHE A 87 -1.58 1.71 5.61
N LEU A 88 -1.65 0.68 4.78
CA LEU A 88 -0.65 -0.37 4.66
C LEU A 88 -0.14 -0.40 3.22
N MET A 89 1.17 -0.50 3.07
CA MET A 89 1.82 -0.67 1.78
C MET A 89 2.88 -1.75 1.90
N TYR A 90 2.85 -2.73 1.00
CA TYR A 90 3.79 -3.85 0.94
C TYR A 90 4.53 -3.80 -0.39
N VAL A 91 5.87 -3.85 -0.36
CA VAL A 91 6.70 -3.77 -1.58
C VAL A 91 7.30 -5.14 -1.89
N TRP A 92 6.94 -5.71 -3.04
CA TRP A 92 7.11 -7.14 -3.30
C TRP A 92 8.54 -7.59 -3.59
N ASP A 93 9.43 -6.72 -4.08
CA ASP A 93 10.86 -7.06 -4.25
C ASP A 93 11.63 -7.05 -2.91
N GLN A 94 11.00 -6.51 -1.87
CA GLN A 94 11.51 -6.46 -0.51
C GLN A 94 10.76 -7.41 0.42
N CYS A 95 9.68 -8.06 -0.03
CA CYS A 95 9.11 -9.23 0.64
C CYS A 95 10.04 -10.43 0.39
#